data_AF-A0A922HLV6-F1
#
_entry.id   AF-A0A922HLV6-F1
#
_cell.length_a   1.000
_cell.length_b   1.000
_cell.length_c   1.000
_cell.angle_alpha   90.00
_cell.angle_beta   90.00
_cell.angle_gamma   90.00
#
_symmetry.space_group_name_H-M   'P 1'
#
loop_
_entity.id
_entity.type
_entity.pdbx_description
1 polymer ?
#
loop_
_entity_poly.entity_id
_entity_poly.type
_entity_poly.pdbx_seq_one_letter_code
_entity_poly.pdbx_strand_id
1 'polypeptide(L)'
;MIGTTKSSIFTAITINTIVLVLFSLIKHTNAGAYDLPAGTLKQTGLTELKRTFKCEAEGYFADVDNECKIYHQCNSFNSKKGSPNIKYAQTTMACGENQIFDQSKFACKDESDAIPCEASSDFFYLNERIGDETADFLTDADIEKAQAARPEYRAAARARAKRRRAISKLKKRRSTTSRADQNQPQPYPSEIN
;
A
#
# COMPACT_ATOMS: atom_id res chain seq x y z
N MET A 1 27.70 -46.89 -62.43
CA MET A 1 26.52 -46.09 -62.02
C MET A 1 26.49 -46.05 -60.50
N ILE A 2 26.90 -44.94 -59.89
CA ILE A 2 26.98 -44.79 -58.42
C ILE A 2 25.84 -43.84 -58.02
N GLY A 3 24.83 -44.38 -57.35
CA GLY A 3 23.66 -43.64 -56.88
C GLY A 3 24.01 -42.69 -55.74
N THR A 4 23.55 -41.46 -55.87
CA THR A 4 23.71 -40.36 -54.93
C THR A 4 22.83 -40.55 -53.68
N THR A 5 23.44 -40.71 -52.52
CA THR A 5 22.77 -40.60 -51.21
C THR A 5 23.50 -39.56 -50.35
N LYS A 6 23.27 -38.28 -50.62
CA LYS A 6 23.71 -37.17 -49.75
C LYS A 6 22.64 -36.06 -49.72
N SER A 7 21.44 -36.36 -49.23
CA SER A 7 20.44 -35.33 -48.95
C SER A 7 19.40 -35.87 -47.98
N SER A 8 19.66 -35.69 -46.68
CA SER A 8 18.64 -35.86 -45.62
C SER A 8 19.17 -35.41 -44.26
N ILE A 9 20.49 -35.50 -44.05
CA ILE A 9 21.11 -35.13 -42.77
C ILE A 9 21.32 -33.61 -42.67
N PHE A 10 21.71 -32.94 -43.76
CA PHE A 10 21.95 -31.49 -43.77
C PHE A 10 20.68 -30.64 -43.62
N THR A 11 19.53 -31.13 -44.10
CA THR A 11 18.23 -30.44 -43.97
C THR A 11 17.63 -30.56 -42.57
N ALA A 12 17.86 -31.66 -41.85
CA ALA A 12 17.35 -31.81 -40.48
C ALA A 12 18.12 -30.95 -39.47
N ILE A 13 19.43 -30.74 -39.69
CA ILE A 13 20.26 -29.90 -38.82
C ILE A 13 19.88 -28.41 -38.95
N THR A 14 19.57 -27.93 -40.16
CA THR A 14 19.16 -26.54 -40.37
C THR A 14 17.77 -26.25 -39.78
N ILE A 15 16.83 -27.20 -39.81
CA ILE A 15 15.50 -27.00 -39.24
C ILE A 15 15.55 -26.95 -37.70
N ASN A 16 16.31 -27.82 -37.05
CA ASN A 16 16.42 -27.84 -35.58
C ASN A 16 17.12 -26.60 -35.02
N THR A 17 18.14 -26.07 -35.71
CA THR A 17 18.80 -24.83 -35.30
C THR A 17 17.89 -23.62 -35.46
N ILE A 18 17.09 -23.55 -36.54
CA ILE A 18 16.13 -22.46 -36.76
C ILE A 18 15.04 -22.47 -35.67
N VAL A 19 14.54 -23.64 -35.27
CA VAL A 19 13.53 -23.77 -34.20
C VAL A 19 14.09 -23.31 -32.85
N LEU A 20 15.32 -23.71 -32.48
CA LEU A 20 15.97 -23.27 -31.22
C LEU A 20 16.25 -21.76 -31.18
N VAL A 21 16.60 -21.15 -32.33
CA VAL A 21 16.78 -19.69 -32.44
C VAL A 21 15.44 -18.96 -32.32
N LEU A 22 14.36 -19.49 -32.90
CA LEU A 22 13.01 -18.91 -32.78
C LEU A 22 12.45 -18.95 -31.35
N PHE A 23 12.71 -20.00 -30.58
CA PHE A 23 12.30 -20.07 -29.17
C PHE A 23 13.12 -19.15 -28.26
N SER A 24 14.36 -18.82 -28.62
CA SER A 24 15.23 -17.95 -27.81
C SER A 24 14.88 -16.45 -27.90
N LEU A 25 14.04 -16.05 -28.86
CA LEU A 25 13.68 -14.64 -29.10
C LEU A 25 12.39 -14.18 -28.42
N ILE A 26 11.71 -15.04 -27.64
CA ILE A 26 10.54 -14.65 -26.82
C ILE A 26 10.89 -14.72 -25.34
N LYS A 27 11.97 -14.04 -24.94
CA LYS A 27 12.08 -13.54 -23.56
C LYS A 27 11.44 -12.16 -23.54
N HIS A 28 10.13 -12.09 -23.37
CA HIS A 28 9.52 -10.87 -22.83
C HIS A 28 9.95 -10.75 -21.36
N THR A 29 11.22 -10.42 -21.12
CA THR A 29 11.60 -9.87 -19.82
C THR A 29 10.89 -8.53 -19.71
N ASN A 30 10.11 -8.32 -18.65
CA ASN A 30 9.68 -6.98 -18.26
C ASN A 30 10.95 -6.15 -18.02
N ALA A 31 11.44 -5.49 -19.07
CA ALA A 31 12.63 -4.67 -19.01
C ALA A 31 12.34 -3.54 -18.01
N GLY A 32 12.94 -3.62 -16.81
CA GLY A 32 12.76 -2.66 -15.72
C GLY A 32 12.24 -3.23 -14.39
N ALA A 33 11.70 -4.45 -14.35
CA ALA A 33 11.18 -5.02 -13.10
C ALA A 33 12.33 -5.34 -12.13
N TYR A 34 12.37 -4.65 -10.99
CA TYR A 34 13.39 -4.79 -9.94
C TYR A 34 14.83 -4.47 -10.38
N ASP A 35 14.99 -3.67 -11.43
CA ASP A 35 16.29 -3.13 -11.82
C ASP A 35 16.64 -1.93 -10.93
N LEU A 36 17.34 -2.20 -9.83
CA LEU A 36 17.69 -1.23 -8.79
C LEU A 36 19.21 -0.99 -8.78
N PRO A 37 19.67 0.22 -8.46
CA PRO A 37 21.10 0.50 -8.31
C PRO A 37 21.80 -0.42 -7.31
N ALA A 38 23.09 -0.66 -7.53
CA ALA A 38 23.92 -1.36 -6.57
C ALA A 38 23.90 -0.65 -5.20
N GLY A 39 23.78 -1.40 -4.11
CA GLY A 39 23.71 -0.85 -2.75
C GLY A 39 22.30 -0.54 -2.24
N THR A 40 21.25 -0.68 -3.07
CA THR A 40 19.85 -0.43 -2.67
C THR A 40 19.43 -1.23 -1.43
N LEU A 41 19.81 -2.51 -1.34
CA LEU A 41 19.51 -3.35 -0.16
C LEU A 41 20.12 -2.76 1.12
N LYS A 42 21.36 -2.28 1.04
CA LYS A 42 22.05 -1.66 2.18
C LYS A 42 21.38 -0.34 2.57
N GLN A 43 21.02 0.49 1.60
CA GLN A 43 20.36 1.79 1.84
C GLN A 43 18.99 1.62 2.49
N THR A 44 18.19 0.68 1.99
CA THR A 44 16.84 0.40 2.51
C THR A 44 16.87 -0.43 3.80
N GLY A 45 17.99 -1.07 4.11
CA GLY A 45 18.08 -2.04 5.20
C GLY A 45 17.33 -3.35 4.92
N LEU A 46 17.00 -3.64 3.66
CA LEU A 46 16.47 -4.94 3.25
C LEU A 46 17.60 -5.98 3.21
N THR A 47 17.34 -7.16 3.76
CA THR A 47 18.28 -8.29 3.67
C THR A 47 18.23 -8.98 2.31
N GLU A 48 17.02 -9.08 1.74
CA GLU A 48 16.76 -9.68 0.44
C GLU A 48 15.58 -8.96 -0.24
N LEU A 49 15.57 -8.97 -1.57
CA LEU A 49 14.48 -8.44 -2.39
C LEU A 49 13.49 -9.55 -2.79
N LYS A 50 12.27 -9.48 -2.28
CA LYS A 50 11.18 -10.36 -2.72
C LYS A 50 10.64 -9.87 -4.07
N ARG A 51 10.54 -10.77 -5.06
CA ARG A 51 10.14 -10.42 -6.45
C ARG A 51 8.76 -10.94 -6.81
N THR A 52 7.82 -10.74 -5.90
CA THR A 52 6.45 -11.28 -5.93
C THR A 52 5.45 -10.33 -6.59
N PHE A 53 5.69 -9.02 -6.55
CA PHE A 53 4.78 -8.02 -7.10
C PHE A 53 4.57 -8.17 -8.62
N LYS A 54 3.34 -7.87 -9.05
CA LYS A 54 2.91 -7.77 -10.44
C LYS A 54 1.98 -6.58 -10.60
N CYS A 55 2.18 -5.81 -11.67
CA CYS A 55 1.24 -4.75 -12.03
C CYS A 55 -0.08 -5.36 -12.54
N GLU A 56 -1.18 -5.03 -11.85
CA GLU A 56 -2.54 -5.37 -12.27
C GLU A 56 -3.34 -4.14 -12.74
N ALA A 57 -2.86 -2.94 -12.41
CA ALA A 57 -3.44 -1.66 -12.79
C ALA A 57 -2.33 -0.60 -12.99
N GLU A 58 -2.69 0.55 -13.57
CA GLU A 58 -1.79 1.71 -13.64
C GLU A 58 -1.69 2.41 -12.28
N GLY A 59 -0.53 3.02 -12.01
CA GLY A 59 -0.32 3.84 -10.82
C GLY A 59 0.93 3.45 -10.03
N TYR A 60 0.96 3.85 -8.76
CA TYR A 60 2.03 3.60 -7.81
C TYR A 60 1.57 2.64 -6.72
N PHE A 61 2.39 1.64 -6.43
CA PHE A 61 2.06 0.56 -5.51
C PHE A 61 3.19 0.32 -4.52
N ALA A 62 2.88 0.48 -3.24
CA ALA A 62 3.74 0.06 -2.14
C ALA A 62 3.97 -1.45 -2.22
N ASP A 63 5.23 -1.88 -2.15
CA ASP A 63 5.55 -3.31 -2.10
C ASP A 63 5.54 -3.79 -0.65
N VAL A 64 4.38 -4.29 -0.21
CA VAL A 64 4.17 -4.77 1.17
C VAL A 64 5.08 -5.96 1.50
N ASP A 65 5.41 -6.78 0.51
CA ASP A 65 6.29 -7.94 0.70
C ASP A 65 7.74 -7.51 1.01
N ASN A 66 8.12 -6.32 0.56
CA ASN A 66 9.41 -5.67 0.84
C ASN A 66 9.30 -4.52 1.85
N GLU A 67 8.38 -4.63 2.81
CA GLU A 67 8.22 -3.68 3.94
C GLU A 67 8.00 -2.23 3.48
N CYS A 68 7.44 -2.04 2.27
CA CYS A 68 7.22 -0.74 1.63
C CYS A 68 8.49 0.11 1.46
N LYS A 69 9.68 -0.46 1.66
CA LYS A 69 10.98 0.19 1.44
C LYS A 69 11.29 0.36 -0.05
N ILE A 70 10.57 -0.36 -0.88
CA ILE A 70 10.48 -0.15 -2.32
C ILE A 70 9.02 -0.02 -2.74
N TYR A 71 8.80 0.55 -3.92
CA TYR A 71 7.50 0.69 -4.53
C TYR A 71 7.61 0.57 -6.04
N HIS A 72 6.48 0.38 -6.69
CA HIS A 72 6.41 0.13 -8.12
C HIS A 72 5.55 1.19 -8.81
N GLN A 73 6.05 1.74 -9.90
CA GLN A 73 5.23 2.45 -10.87
C GLN A 73 4.83 1.47 -11.97
N CYS A 74 3.54 1.37 -12.22
CA CYS A 74 2.95 0.56 -13.27
C CYS A 74 2.36 1.48 -14.35
N ASN A 75 2.84 1.33 -15.57
CA ASN A 75 2.33 2.05 -16.73
C ASN A 75 1.77 1.04 -17.73
N SER A 76 0.55 1.25 -18.21
CA SER A 76 0.02 0.41 -19.28
C SER A 76 0.72 0.76 -20.59
N PHE A 77 0.91 -0.25 -21.42
CA PHE A 77 1.30 -0.04 -22.80
C PHE A 77 0.46 -0.94 -23.70
N ASN A 78 -0.15 -0.31 -24.71
CA ASN A 78 -0.89 -1.05 -25.70
C ASN A 78 0.08 -1.74 -26.65
N SER A 79 0.08 -3.08 -26.64
CA SER A 79 0.72 -3.85 -27.70
C SER A 79 -0.16 -3.79 -28.96
N LYS A 80 -0.09 -2.66 -29.68
CA LYS A 80 -0.88 -2.33 -30.89
C LYS A 80 -2.39 -2.17 -30.65
N LYS A 81 -3.00 -1.25 -31.40
CA LYS A 81 -4.46 -0.98 -31.39
C LYS A 81 -5.21 -2.29 -31.73
N GLY A 82 -6.06 -2.77 -30.83
CA GLY A 82 -6.91 -3.96 -31.03
C GLY A 82 -6.49 -5.23 -30.29
N SER A 83 -5.44 -5.20 -29.46
CA SER A 83 -5.08 -6.34 -28.61
C SER A 83 -5.93 -6.34 -27.33
N PRO A 84 -6.65 -7.43 -27.00
CA PRO A 84 -7.57 -7.48 -25.86
C PRO A 84 -6.88 -7.51 -24.49
N ASN A 85 -5.55 -7.67 -24.46
CA ASN A 85 -4.78 -7.81 -23.23
C ASN A 85 -3.96 -6.54 -22.98
N ILE A 86 -4.38 -5.76 -21.98
CA ILE A 86 -3.56 -4.67 -21.43
C ILE A 86 -2.30 -5.30 -20.84
N LYS A 87 -1.13 -4.77 -21.21
CA LYS A 87 0.16 -5.14 -20.61
C LYS A 87 0.66 -3.97 -19.79
N TYR A 88 1.34 -4.28 -18.70
CA TYR A 88 1.91 -3.29 -17.80
C TYR A 88 3.43 -3.39 -17.78
N ALA A 89 4.08 -2.23 -17.85
CA ALA A 89 5.50 -2.08 -17.58
C ALA A 89 5.67 -1.68 -16.12
N GLN A 90 6.57 -2.36 -15.41
CA GLN A 90 6.88 -2.11 -14.01
C GLN A 90 8.24 -1.42 -13.91
N THR A 91 8.27 -0.30 -13.21
CA THR A 91 9.50 0.36 -12.75
C THR A 91 9.56 0.27 -11.24
N THR A 92 10.64 -0.28 -10.68
CA THR A 92 10.83 -0.37 -9.23
C THR A 92 11.69 0.78 -8.73
N MET A 93 11.26 1.44 -7.66
CA MET A 93 11.97 2.52 -6.99
C MET A 93 12.19 2.17 -5.53
N ALA A 94 13.26 2.68 -4.93
CA ALA A 94 13.58 2.48 -3.52
C ALA A 94 13.47 3.79 -2.74
N CYS A 95 13.03 3.69 -1.50
CA CYS A 95 13.05 4.81 -0.57
C CYS A 95 14.46 5.05 0.01
N GLY A 96 14.62 6.18 0.68
CA GLY A 96 15.84 6.51 1.43
C GLY A 96 16.04 5.64 2.67
N GLU A 97 17.11 5.92 3.40
CA GLU A 97 17.36 5.30 4.70
C GLU A 97 16.24 5.67 5.68
N ASN A 98 15.72 4.69 6.43
CA ASN A 98 14.63 4.85 7.42
C ASN A 98 13.32 5.41 6.84
N GLN A 99 13.09 5.22 5.54
CA GLN A 99 11.87 5.65 4.86
C GLN A 99 11.10 4.47 4.27
N ILE A 100 9.79 4.59 4.30
CA ILE A 100 8.85 3.68 3.64
C ILE A 100 7.90 4.46 2.74
N PHE A 101 7.41 3.83 1.69
CA PHE A 101 6.46 4.43 0.77
C PHE A 101 5.08 4.50 1.42
N ASP A 102 4.62 5.73 1.67
CA ASP A 102 3.28 6.02 2.16
C ASP A 102 2.31 6.04 0.99
N GLN A 103 1.61 4.92 0.80
CA GLN A 103 0.64 4.77 -0.29
C GLN A 103 -0.48 5.83 -0.24
N SER A 104 -0.85 6.32 0.94
CA SER A 104 -1.88 7.36 1.07
C SER A 104 -1.42 8.73 0.58
N LYS A 105 -0.12 8.92 0.35
CA LYS A 105 0.47 10.20 -0.10
C LYS A 105 1.27 10.06 -1.39
N PHE A 106 1.44 8.85 -1.91
CA PHE A 106 2.29 8.53 -3.04
C PHE A 106 3.74 9.03 -2.90
N ALA A 107 4.31 8.90 -1.70
CA ALA A 107 5.64 9.41 -1.42
C ALA A 107 6.38 8.57 -0.37
N CYS A 108 7.71 8.48 -0.49
CA CYS A 108 8.54 7.99 0.60
C CYS A 108 8.51 8.99 1.77
N LYS A 109 8.23 8.48 2.96
CA LYS A 109 8.18 9.25 4.21
C LYS A 109 8.96 8.49 5.28
N ASP A 110 9.43 9.21 6.28
CA ASP A 110 10.02 8.58 7.46
C ASP A 110 8.99 7.64 8.09
N GLU A 111 9.45 6.49 8.61
CA GLU A 111 8.57 5.45 9.14
C GLU A 111 7.58 5.96 10.21
N SER A 112 7.98 6.99 10.98
CA SER A 112 7.12 7.61 12.00
C SER A 112 6.01 8.50 11.43
N ASP A 113 6.10 8.90 10.16
CA ASP A 113 5.18 9.85 9.51
C ASP A 113 4.30 9.19 8.44
N ALA A 114 4.74 8.04 7.93
CA ALA A 114 3.99 7.20 7.00
C ALA A 114 2.82 6.48 7.69
N ILE A 115 1.87 6.01 6.88
CA ILE A 115 0.98 4.93 7.33
C ILE A 115 1.78 3.63 7.52
N PRO A 116 1.35 2.71 8.41
CA PRO A 116 1.96 1.39 8.51
C PRO A 116 1.95 0.68 7.16
N CYS A 117 3.04 -0.02 6.81
CA CYS A 117 3.18 -0.65 5.50
C CYS A 117 2.05 -1.66 5.21
N GLU A 118 1.58 -2.37 6.23
CA GLU A 118 0.50 -3.35 6.10
C GLU A 118 -0.86 -2.70 5.76
N ALA A 119 -1.02 -1.41 6.05
CA ALA A 119 -2.20 -0.64 5.68
C ALA A 119 -2.11 -0.05 4.27
N SER A 120 -0.96 -0.12 3.59
CA SER A 120 -0.76 0.52 2.29
C SER A 120 -1.72 0.01 1.23
N SER A 121 -1.98 -1.30 1.16
CA SER A 121 -2.89 -1.87 0.16
C SER A 121 -4.32 -1.32 0.25
N ASP A 122 -4.77 -0.90 1.44
CA ASP A 122 -6.07 -0.26 1.63
C ASP A 122 -6.21 1.08 0.90
N PHE A 123 -5.11 1.66 0.41
CA PHE A 123 -5.05 2.94 -0.30
C PHE A 123 -4.77 2.81 -1.81
N PHE A 124 -4.69 1.59 -2.35
CA PHE A 124 -4.43 1.41 -3.79
C PHE A 124 -5.50 2.02 -4.70
N TYR A 125 -6.74 2.17 -4.22
CA TYR A 125 -7.81 2.85 -4.95
C TYR A 125 -7.50 4.31 -5.29
N LEU A 126 -6.59 4.95 -4.56
CA LEU A 126 -6.18 6.32 -4.88
C LEU A 126 -5.51 6.43 -6.25
N ASN A 127 -4.97 5.34 -6.79
CA ASN A 127 -4.38 5.32 -8.12
C ASN A 127 -5.39 5.67 -9.22
N GLU A 128 -6.68 5.38 -9.01
CA GLU A 128 -7.75 5.68 -9.96
C GLU A 128 -7.96 7.19 -10.17
N ARG A 129 -7.44 8.03 -9.26
CA ARG A 129 -7.55 9.50 -9.33
C ARG A 129 -6.33 10.16 -9.98
N ILE A 130 -5.27 9.39 -10.28
CA ILE A 130 -4.07 9.95 -10.89
C ILE A 130 -4.40 10.42 -12.30
N GLY A 131 -4.17 11.71 -12.58
CA GLY A 131 -4.43 12.32 -13.88
C GLY A 131 -5.88 12.78 -14.09
N ASP A 132 -6.76 12.60 -13.10
CA ASP A 132 -8.07 13.24 -13.09
C ASP A 132 -7.96 14.64 -12.49
N GLU A 133 -7.99 15.67 -13.34
CA GLU A 133 -7.91 17.08 -12.93
C GLU A 133 -9.16 17.55 -12.15
N THR A 134 -10.24 16.77 -12.16
CA THR A 134 -11.50 17.09 -11.46
C THR A 134 -11.65 16.40 -10.11
N ALA A 135 -10.80 15.41 -9.83
CA ALA A 135 -10.80 14.68 -8.57
C ALA A 135 -9.87 15.33 -7.55
N ASP A 136 -10.32 15.39 -6.30
CA ASP A 136 -9.42 15.69 -5.18
C ASP A 136 -8.40 14.55 -5.02
N PHE A 137 -7.12 14.91 -4.94
CA PHE A 137 -6.04 13.95 -4.70
C PHE A 137 -6.28 13.15 -3.41
N LEU A 138 -6.67 13.84 -2.33
CA LEU A 138 -7.16 13.26 -1.08
C LEU A 138 -8.39 14.01 -0.61
N THR A 139 -9.42 13.27 -0.23
CA THR A 139 -10.58 13.78 0.47
C THR A 139 -10.35 13.77 1.98
N ASP A 140 -11.18 14.50 2.72
CA ASP A 140 -11.17 14.47 4.19
C ASP A 140 -11.31 13.02 4.72
N ALA A 141 -12.11 12.19 4.06
CA ALA A 141 -12.28 10.79 4.45
C ALA A 141 -10.98 9.97 4.25
N ASP A 142 -10.22 10.25 3.20
CA ASP A 142 -8.93 9.59 2.95
C ASP A 142 -7.90 9.98 4.02
N ILE A 143 -7.88 11.27 4.40
CA ILE A 143 -7.03 11.80 5.47
C ILE A 143 -7.40 11.16 6.82
N GLU A 144 -8.69 11.09 7.15
CA GLU A 144 -9.17 10.45 8.37
C GLU A 144 -8.83 8.96 8.40
N LYS A 145 -8.97 8.25 7.26
CA LYS A 145 -8.59 6.84 7.13
C LYS A 145 -7.09 6.64 7.36
N ALA A 146 -6.24 7.46 6.75
CA ALA A 146 -4.78 7.41 6.92
C ALA A 146 -4.37 7.68 8.38
N GLN A 147 -4.98 8.69 9.01
CA GLN A 147 -4.79 8.95 10.44
C GLN A 147 -5.24 7.76 11.29
N ALA A 148 -6.40 7.16 10.99
CA ALA A 148 -6.92 6.02 11.75
C ALA A 148 -6.08 4.74 11.61
N ALA A 149 -5.30 4.61 10.54
CA ALA A 149 -4.36 3.50 10.36
C ALA A 149 -3.14 3.62 11.29
N ARG A 150 -2.70 4.84 11.60
CA ARG A 150 -1.52 5.11 12.42
C ARG A 150 -1.73 4.76 13.91
N PRO A 151 -0.85 3.97 14.55
CA PRO A 151 -1.01 3.52 15.94
C PRO A 151 -1.13 4.66 16.97
N GLU A 152 -0.36 5.72 16.81
CA GLU A 152 -0.35 6.88 17.71
C GLU A 152 -1.68 7.64 17.68
N TYR A 153 -2.30 7.77 16.51
CA TYR A 153 -3.64 8.37 16.38
C TYR A 153 -4.69 7.47 17.02
N ARG A 154 -4.61 6.14 16.82
CA ARG A 154 -5.46 5.17 17.52
C ARG A 154 -5.31 5.28 19.04
N ALA A 155 -4.10 5.41 19.54
CA ALA A 155 -3.81 5.59 20.96
C ALA A 155 -4.39 6.91 21.50
N ALA A 156 -4.17 8.01 20.78
CA ALA A 156 -4.71 9.33 21.12
C ALA A 156 -6.25 9.34 21.13
N ALA A 157 -6.88 8.71 20.14
CA ALA A 157 -8.35 8.58 20.07
C ALA A 157 -8.90 7.78 21.26
N ARG A 158 -8.26 6.64 21.61
CA ARG A 158 -8.60 5.85 22.80
C ARG A 158 -8.45 6.66 24.08
N ALA A 159 -7.38 7.43 24.22
CA ALA A 159 -7.15 8.30 25.38
C ALA A 159 -8.24 9.40 25.49
N ARG A 160 -8.59 10.05 24.37
CA ARG A 160 -9.69 11.04 24.29
C ARG A 160 -11.03 10.43 24.68
N ALA A 161 -11.36 9.23 24.18
CA ALA A 161 -12.58 8.53 24.52
C ALA A 161 -12.66 8.16 26.03
N LYS A 162 -11.54 7.69 26.60
CA LYS A 162 -11.42 7.40 28.04
C LYS A 162 -11.67 8.67 28.87
N ARG A 163 -11.08 9.81 28.46
CA ARG A 163 -11.29 11.11 29.12
C ARG A 163 -12.75 11.57 29.03
N ARG A 164 -13.39 11.47 27.86
CA ARG A 164 -14.83 11.81 27.68
C ARG A 164 -15.73 10.96 28.58
N ARG A 165 -15.49 9.65 28.66
CA ARG A 165 -16.25 8.73 29.54
C ARG A 165 -16.06 9.09 31.03
N ALA A 166 -14.84 9.43 31.45
CA ALA A 166 -14.58 9.85 32.83
C ALA A 166 -15.33 11.16 33.18
N ILE A 167 -15.31 12.16 32.28
CA ILE A 167 -16.04 13.42 32.46
C ILE A 167 -17.56 13.16 32.54
N SER A 168 -18.10 12.30 31.67
CA SER A 168 -19.52 11.90 31.71
C SER A 168 -19.89 11.25 33.05
N LYS A 169 -19.07 10.32 33.55
CA LYS A 169 -19.30 9.69 34.87
C LYS A 169 -19.26 10.70 36.02
N LEU A 170 -18.34 11.66 35.99
CA LEU A 170 -18.25 12.73 36.99
C LEU A 170 -19.49 13.64 36.97
N LYS A 171 -19.95 14.04 35.78
CA LYS A 171 -21.19 14.82 35.63
C LYS A 171 -22.41 14.06 36.16
N LYS A 172 -22.53 12.76 35.83
CA LYS A 172 -23.61 11.91 36.34
C LYS A 172 -23.60 11.81 37.87
N ARG A 173 -22.43 11.59 38.48
CA ARG A 173 -22.28 11.56 39.95
C ARG A 173 -22.72 12.87 40.60
N ARG A 174 -22.28 14.01 40.07
CA ARG A 174 -22.65 15.34 40.58
C ARG A 174 -24.16 15.58 40.48
N SER A 175 -24.79 15.16 39.37
CA SER A 175 -26.26 15.22 39.19
C SER A 175 -27.01 14.34 40.18
N THR A 176 -26.55 13.12 40.47
CA THR A 176 -27.20 12.23 41.44
C THR A 176 -27.05 12.74 42.88
N THR A 177 -25.90 13.32 43.24
CA THR A 177 -25.69 13.91 44.58
C THR A 177 -26.58 15.13 44.79
N SER A 178 -26.71 16.01 43.79
CA SER A 178 -27.61 17.17 43.84
C SER A 178 -29.10 16.79 44.02
N ARG A 179 -29.52 15.63 43.54
CA ARG A 179 -30.92 15.17 43.65
C ARG A 179 -31.22 14.46 44.97
N ALA A 180 -30.20 13.92 45.64
CA ALA A 180 -30.33 13.32 46.97
C ALA A 180 -30.44 14.39 48.08
N ASP A 181 -29.77 15.54 47.89
CA ASP A 181 -29.75 16.67 48.84
C ASP A 181 -31.10 17.41 48.93
N GLN A 182 -31.90 17.37 47.85
CA GLN A 182 -33.25 17.97 47.82
C GLN A 182 -34.33 17.14 48.52
N ASN A 183 -34.02 15.93 49.00
CA ASN A 183 -35.00 15.02 49.61
C ASN A 183 -34.73 14.79 51.10
N GLN A 184 -34.18 15.79 51.78
CA GLN A 184 -33.90 15.76 53.22
C GLN A 184 -35.16 16.20 54.00
N PRO A 185 -35.67 15.40 54.96
CA PRO A 185 -36.86 15.76 55.73
C PRO A 185 -36.62 17.06 56.52
N GLN A 186 -37.59 17.98 56.46
CA GLN A 186 -37.56 19.21 57.25
C GLN A 186 -37.49 18.86 58.75
N PRO A 187 -36.63 19.52 59.56
CA PRO A 187 -36.57 19.29 60.99
C PRO A 187 -37.92 19.68 61.62
N TYR A 188 -38.50 18.77 62.39
CA TYR A 188 -39.74 19.01 63.12
C TYR A 188 -39.54 20.16 64.11
N PRO A 189 -40.48 21.12 64.24
CA PRO A 189 -40.30 22.24 65.14
C PRO A 189 -40.29 21.73 66.58
N SER A 190 -39.27 22.12 67.34
CA SER A 190 -39.18 21.87 68.78
C SER A 190 -40.34 22.56 69.49
N GLU A 191 -41.20 21.78 70.13
CA GLU A 191 -42.25 22.27 71.02
C GLU A 191 -41.63 23.08 72.15
N ILE A 192 -42.09 24.33 72.29
CA ILE A 192 -41.75 25.24 73.38
C ILE A 192 -42.90 25.15 74.40
N ASN A 193 -42.55 24.86 75.65
CA ASN A 193 -43.45 24.99 76.82
C ASN A 193 -43.88 26.45 77.04
#